data_AF-A0AA96CZL0-F1
#
_entry.id   AF-A0AA96CZL0-F1
#
_cell.length_a   1.000
_cell.length_b   1.000
_cell.length_c   1.000
_cell.angle_alpha   90.00
_cell.angle_beta   90.00
_cell.angle_gamma   90.00
#
_symmetry.space_group_name_H-M   'P 1'
#
loop_
_entity.id
_entity.type
_entity.pdbx_description
1 polymer ?
#
loop_
_entity_poly.entity_id
_entity_poly.type
_entity_poly.pdbx_seq_one_letter_code
_entity_poly.pdbx_strand_id
1 'polypeptide(L)'
;MIKKIDINSLSFQNELENTKEFTKDVLKKYNFVFNPDDEVNLSVQMGLARNMLIYGKRYCPCFMVVEDENENRLCPCLPALSNEIPKNGSCHCGIYCTKEKAHELLLNIDTKEAIATHFRGLTKKSVKIYLAMMR
;
A
#
# COMPACT_ATOMS: atom_id res chain seq x y z
N MET A 1 -19.56 3.38 -18.44
CA MET A 1 -20.12 4.25 -17.38
C MET A 1 -19.54 3.78 -16.05
N ILE A 2 -18.69 4.57 -15.38
CA ILE A 2 -18.08 4.14 -14.11
C ILE A 2 -19.19 3.96 -13.07
N LYS A 3 -19.40 2.73 -12.61
CA LYS A 3 -20.36 2.45 -11.52
C LYS A 3 -19.93 3.26 -10.28
N LYS A 4 -20.81 4.14 -9.80
CA LYS A 4 -20.61 4.80 -8.51
C LYS A 4 -20.81 3.75 -7.42
N ILE A 5 -19.77 3.54 -6.60
CA ILE A 5 -19.83 2.64 -5.45
C ILE A 5 -19.95 3.49 -4.20
N ASP A 6 -20.98 3.21 -3.39
CA ASP A 6 -21.10 3.75 -2.05
C ASP A 6 -20.26 2.90 -1.08
N ILE A 7 -19.20 3.51 -0.54
CA ILE A 7 -18.29 2.85 0.40
C ILE A 7 -18.96 2.54 1.74
N ASN A 8 -20.06 3.21 2.08
CA ASN A 8 -20.81 2.93 3.31
C ASN A 8 -21.85 1.83 3.12
N SER A 9 -22.04 1.35 1.88
CA SER A 9 -22.98 0.27 1.62
C SER A 9 -22.52 -1.05 2.23
N LEU A 10 -23.48 -1.85 2.68
CA LEU A 10 -23.22 -3.20 3.21
C LEU A 10 -22.47 -4.07 2.19
N SER A 11 -22.76 -3.91 0.90
CA SER A 11 -22.06 -4.64 -0.16
C SER A 11 -20.58 -4.30 -0.22
N PHE A 12 -20.20 -3.02 -0.08
CA PHE A 12 -18.80 -2.63 -0.08
C PHE A 12 -18.09 -3.09 1.19
N GLN A 13 -18.72 -2.93 2.35
CA GLN A 13 -18.14 -3.34 3.63
C GLN A 13 -17.87 -4.86 3.66
N ASN A 14 -18.82 -5.67 3.19
CA ASN A 14 -18.60 -7.12 3.09
C ASN A 14 -17.46 -7.46 2.12
N GLU A 15 -17.37 -6.80 0.96
CA GLU A 15 -16.30 -7.07 0.01
C GLU A 15 -14.93 -6.58 0.50
N LEU A 16 -14.89 -5.51 1.30
CA LEU A 16 -13.68 -5.05 1.96
C LEU A 16 -13.17 -6.10 2.96
N GLU A 17 -14.05 -6.70 3.76
CA GLU A 17 -13.67 -7.78 4.68
C GLU A 17 -13.19 -9.04 3.92
N ASN A 18 -13.89 -9.43 2.85
CA ASN A 18 -13.43 -10.51 1.96
C ASN A 18 -12.04 -10.20 1.38
N THR A 19 -11.80 -8.95 1.00
CA THR A 19 -10.52 -8.51 0.45
C THR A 19 -9.42 -8.52 1.51
N LYS A 20 -9.71 -8.14 2.75
CA LYS A 20 -8.75 -8.26 3.86
C LYS A 20 -8.30 -9.70 4.06
N GLU A 21 -9.24 -10.64 4.14
CA GLU A 21 -8.92 -12.07 4.27
C GLU A 21 -8.12 -12.58 3.06
N PHE A 22 -8.55 -12.24 1.85
CA PHE A 22 -7.80 -12.55 0.63
C PHE A 22 -6.35 -12.06 0.71
N THR A 23 -6.12 -10.81 1.14
CA THR A 23 -4.76 -10.28 1.24
C THR A 23 -3.92 -10.99 2.31
N LYS A 24 -4.51 -11.41 3.43
CA LYS A 24 -3.84 -12.23 4.45
C LYS A 24 -3.44 -13.61 3.91
N ASP A 25 -4.29 -14.22 3.09
CA ASP A 25 -3.98 -15.52 2.48
C ASP A 25 -2.83 -15.43 1.48
N VAL A 26 -2.72 -14.31 0.74
CA VAL A 26 -1.54 -14.04 -0.09
C VAL A 26 -0.27 -13.96 0.75
N LEU A 27 -0.30 -13.30 1.92
CA LEU A 27 0.86 -13.25 2.82
C LEU A 27 1.32 -14.66 3.22
N LYS A 28 0.38 -15.51 3.66
CA LYS A 28 0.66 -16.89 4.08
C LYS A 28 1.24 -17.70 2.93
N LYS A 29 0.65 -17.60 1.73
CA LYS A 29 1.04 -18.37 0.55
C LYS A 29 2.46 -18.06 0.09
N TYR A 30 2.88 -16.79 0.14
CA TYR A 30 4.17 -16.35 -0.39
C TYR A 30 5.18 -15.94 0.69
N ASN A 31 4.84 -16.14 1.97
CA ASN A 31 5.67 -15.74 3.13
C ASN A 31 6.05 -14.25 3.10
N PHE A 32 5.10 -13.40 2.75
CA PHE A 32 5.24 -11.95 2.81
C PHE A 32 4.67 -11.40 4.12
N VAL A 33 4.92 -10.11 4.35
CA VAL A 33 4.27 -9.31 5.39
C VAL A 33 3.62 -8.09 4.76
N PHE A 34 2.72 -7.45 5.50
CA PHE A 34 2.15 -6.17 5.10
C PHE A 34 3.19 -5.03 5.18
N ASN A 35 2.85 -3.90 4.57
CA ASN A 35 3.52 -2.64 4.88
C ASN A 35 3.34 -2.31 6.37
N PRO A 36 4.33 -1.72 7.07
CA PRO A 36 4.12 -1.21 8.43
C PRO A 36 3.13 -0.03 8.50
N ASP A 37 2.89 0.66 7.37
CA ASP A 37 1.88 1.72 7.28
C ASP A 37 0.50 1.12 6.97
N ASP A 38 -0.37 1.12 7.98
CA ASP A 38 -1.74 0.60 7.87
C ASP A 38 -2.62 1.42 6.92
N GLU A 39 -2.33 2.70 6.69
CA GLU A 39 -3.07 3.51 5.73
C GLU A 39 -2.78 3.05 4.29
N VAL A 40 -1.52 2.69 4.00
CA VAL A 40 -1.14 2.09 2.71
C VAL A 40 -1.90 0.78 2.50
N ASN A 41 -1.92 -0.10 3.52
CA ASN A 41 -2.61 -1.38 3.44
C ASN A 41 -4.11 -1.21 3.19
N LEU A 42 -4.76 -0.35 3.98
CA LEU A 42 -6.20 -0.10 3.89
C LEU A 42 -6.58 0.53 2.55
N SER A 43 -5.81 1.52 2.07
CA SER A 43 -6.06 2.19 0.79
C SER A 43 -6.03 1.20 -0.38
N VAL A 44 -5.04 0.30 -0.40
CA VAL A 44 -4.94 -0.74 -1.42
C VAL A 44 -6.08 -1.76 -1.31
N GLN A 45 -6.44 -2.19 -0.10
CA GLN A 45 -7.57 -3.10 0.11
C GLN A 45 -8.90 -2.49 -0.35
N MET A 46 -9.15 -1.21 -0.06
CA MET A 46 -10.33 -0.49 -0.54
C MET A 46 -10.37 -0.43 -2.07
N GLY A 47 -9.23 -0.17 -2.71
CA GLY A 47 -9.12 -0.17 -4.17
C GLY A 47 -9.37 -1.55 -4.79
N LEU A 48 -8.83 -2.61 -4.19
CA LEU A 48 -9.04 -4.00 -4.63
C LEU A 48 -10.52 -4.41 -4.48
N ALA A 49 -11.15 -4.10 -3.34
CA ALA A 49 -12.56 -4.37 -3.09
C ALA A 49 -13.45 -3.62 -4.09
N ARG A 50 -13.13 -2.34 -4.36
CA ARG A 50 -13.81 -1.54 -5.39
C ARG A 50 -13.70 -2.20 -6.76
N ASN A 51 -12.51 -2.60 -7.18
CA ASN A 51 -12.29 -3.24 -8.48
C ASN A 51 -13.00 -4.59 -8.58
N MET A 52 -13.09 -5.35 -7.48
CA MET A 52 -13.88 -6.58 -7.44
C MET A 52 -15.35 -6.32 -7.74
N LEU A 53 -15.95 -5.29 -7.14
CA LEU A 53 -17.36 -4.96 -7.36
C LEU A 53 -17.65 -4.36 -8.75
N ILE A 54 -16.70 -3.61 -9.33
CA ILE A 54 -16.88 -3.00 -10.66
C ILE A 54 -16.67 -4.05 -11.77
N TYR A 55 -15.55 -4.77 -11.71
CA TYR A 55 -15.05 -5.62 -12.79
C TYR A 55 -15.16 -7.12 -12.53
N GLY A 56 -15.61 -7.54 -11.34
CA GLY A 56 -15.67 -8.94 -10.93
C GLY A 56 -14.32 -9.57 -10.61
N LYS A 57 -13.24 -8.77 -10.57
CA LYS A 57 -11.87 -9.21 -10.32
C LYS A 57 -11.08 -8.18 -9.51
N ARG A 58 -10.17 -8.65 -8.65
CA ARG A 58 -9.27 -7.80 -7.85
C ARG A 58 -8.07 -7.29 -8.67
N TYR A 59 -8.32 -6.46 -9.68
CA TYR A 59 -7.24 -5.78 -10.42
C TYR A 59 -6.49 -4.80 -9.50
N CYS A 60 -5.14 -4.69 -9.58
CA CYS A 60 -4.39 -3.78 -8.69
C CYS A 60 -4.88 -2.34 -8.92
N PRO A 61 -5.25 -1.62 -7.85
CA PRO A 61 -5.82 -0.27 -7.95
C PRO A 61 -4.80 0.81 -8.34
N CYS A 62 -3.51 0.50 -8.34
CA CYS A 62 -2.46 1.44 -8.75
C CYS A 62 -2.30 1.55 -10.27
N PHE A 63 -3.01 0.73 -11.04
CA PHE A 63 -3.00 0.75 -12.50
C PHE A 63 -4.43 0.96 -13.02
N MET A 64 -4.55 1.72 -14.11
CA MET A 64 -5.83 1.89 -14.78
C MET A 64 -6.29 0.55 -15.35
N VAL A 65 -7.56 0.19 -15.09
CA VAL A 65 -8.19 -0.98 -15.70
C VAL A 65 -8.76 -0.57 -17.05
N VAL A 66 -8.34 -1.26 -18.11
CA VAL A 66 -8.85 -1.06 -19.46
C VAL A 66 -9.75 -2.24 -19.83
N GLU A 67 -11.04 -1.98 -20.08
CA GLU A 67 -11.97 -3.02 -20.53
C GLU A 67 -11.51 -3.56 -21.90
N ASP A 68 -11.66 -4.87 -22.14
CA ASP A 68 -11.19 -5.59 -23.33
C ASP A 68 -9.66 -5.81 -23.48
N GLU A 69 -8.85 -5.38 -22.51
CA GLU A 69 -7.43 -5.74 -22.45
C GLU A 69 -7.15 -6.92 -21.50
N ASN A 70 -6.36 -7.87 -21.99
CA ASN A 70 -5.98 -9.07 -21.24
C ASN A 70 -4.77 -8.85 -20.31
N GLU A 71 -4.15 -7.67 -20.33
CA GLU A 71 -2.91 -7.38 -19.59
C GLU A 71 -3.15 -6.68 -18.24
N ASN A 72 -4.41 -6.45 -17.87
CA ASN A 72 -4.76 -5.88 -16.58
C ASN A 72 -4.19 -6.71 -15.42
N ARG A 73 -3.52 -6.03 -14.49
CA ARG A 73 -2.80 -6.70 -13.39
C ARG A 73 -3.75 -7.24 -12.34
N LEU A 74 -4.05 -8.54 -12.37
CA LEU A 74 -4.83 -9.23 -11.35
C LEU A 74 -4.00 -9.42 -10.06
N CYS A 75 -4.50 -9.05 -8.89
CA CYS A 75 -3.82 -9.22 -7.62
C CYS A 75 -3.91 -10.68 -7.12
N PRO A 76 -2.84 -11.27 -6.52
CA PRO A 76 -1.45 -10.80 -6.56
C PRO A 76 -0.89 -10.90 -7.99
N CYS A 77 -0.29 -9.81 -8.48
CA CYS A 77 0.06 -9.72 -9.89
C CYS A 77 1.39 -10.40 -10.21
N LEU A 78 1.49 -10.97 -11.42
CA LEU A 78 2.69 -11.65 -11.89
C LEU A 78 3.94 -10.74 -11.83
N PRO A 79 3.89 -9.46 -12.24
CA PRO A 79 5.04 -8.56 -12.08
C PRO A 79 5.48 -8.37 -10.62
N ALA A 80 4.53 -8.31 -9.68
CA ALA A 80 4.86 -8.19 -8.26
C ALA A 80 5.63 -9.42 -7.76
N LEU A 81 5.14 -10.62 -8.11
CA LEU A 81 5.72 -11.88 -7.65
C LEU A 81 7.06 -12.21 -8.34
N SER A 82 7.17 -11.94 -9.64
CA SER A 82 8.32 -12.36 -10.45
C SER A 82 9.45 -11.32 -10.53
N ASN A 83 9.18 -10.05 -10.24
CA ASN A 83 10.15 -8.98 -10.45
C ASN A 83 10.17 -7.95 -9.30
N GLU A 84 9.04 -7.31 -8.98
CA GLU A 84 9.05 -6.15 -8.07
C GLU A 84 9.46 -6.54 -6.64
N ILE A 85 8.83 -7.56 -6.04
CA ILE A 85 9.15 -7.98 -4.67
C ILE A 85 10.57 -8.58 -4.58
N PRO A 86 11.00 -9.50 -5.48
CA PRO A 86 12.38 -10.00 -5.46
C PRO A 86 13.44 -8.90 -5.60
N LYS A 87 13.17 -7.86 -6.39
CA LYS A 87 14.14 -6.79 -6.68
C LYS A 87 14.13 -5.67 -5.65
N ASN A 88 12.94 -5.22 -5.24
CA ASN A 88 12.77 -4.01 -4.43
C ASN A 88 12.35 -4.33 -2.98
N GLY A 89 12.06 -5.59 -2.69
CA GLY A 89 11.54 -6.02 -1.39
C GLY A 89 10.05 -5.73 -1.17
N SER A 90 9.37 -5.07 -2.12
CA SER A 90 7.93 -4.79 -2.07
C SER A 90 7.30 -4.72 -3.46
N CYS A 91 5.99 -4.96 -3.56
CA CYS A 91 5.26 -4.69 -4.80
C CYS A 91 5.08 -3.19 -5.02
N HIS A 92 4.77 -2.78 -6.25
CA HIS A 92 4.51 -1.38 -6.60
C HIS A 92 3.38 -0.77 -5.74
N CYS A 93 2.33 -1.56 -5.51
CA CYS A 93 1.16 -1.13 -4.74
C CYS A 93 1.49 -1.00 -3.22
N GLY A 94 2.64 -1.50 -2.75
CA GLY A 94 3.14 -1.33 -1.37
C GLY A 94 2.54 -2.27 -0.31
N ILE A 95 1.44 -2.97 -0.62
CA ILE A 95 0.74 -3.86 0.33
C ILE A 95 1.52 -5.13 0.69
N TYR A 96 2.36 -5.65 -0.20
CA TYR A 96 3.14 -6.87 0.05
C TYR A 96 4.62 -6.56 0.10
N CYS A 97 5.24 -6.91 1.23
CA CYS A 97 6.66 -6.68 1.50
C CYS A 97 7.35 -7.97 1.94
N THR A 98 8.65 -8.05 1.67
CA THR A 98 9.57 -8.91 2.43
C THR A 98 9.68 -8.40 3.86
N LYS A 99 10.10 -9.25 4.80
CA LYS A 99 10.26 -8.86 6.21
C LYS A 99 11.31 -7.77 6.36
N GLU A 100 12.39 -7.89 5.59
CA GLU A 100 13.51 -6.96 5.55
C GLU A 100 13.03 -5.58 5.09
N LYS A 101 12.24 -5.51 4.01
CA LYS A 101 11.71 -4.24 3.51
C LYS A 101 10.71 -3.61 4.46
N ALA A 102 9.83 -4.40 5.09
CA ALA A 102 8.90 -3.87 6.08
C ALA A 102 9.62 -3.26 7.29
N HIS A 103 10.69 -3.91 7.77
CA HIS A 103 11.51 -3.36 8.84
C HIS A 103 12.21 -2.05 8.45
N GLU A 104 12.77 -1.98 7.23
CA GLU A 104 13.35 -0.74 6.69
C GLU A 104 12.32 0.41 6.63
N LEU A 105 11.10 0.11 6.17
CA LEU A 105 10.02 1.10 6.10
C LEU A 105 9.61 1.60 7.49
N LEU A 106 9.53 0.71 8.48
CA LEU A 106 9.18 1.06 9.85
C LEU A 106 10.17 2.08 10.45
N LEU A 107 11.48 1.82 10.32
CA LEU A 107 12.52 2.75 10.77
C LEU A 107 12.44 4.12 10.08
N ASN A 108 12.06 4.14 8.80
CA ASN A 108 11.88 5.37 8.04
C ASN A 108 10.63 6.17 8.49
N ILE A 109 9.59 5.50 8.98
CA ILE A 109 8.41 6.15 9.56
C ILE A 109 8.80 6.76 10.91
N ASP A 110 9.42 5.98 11.80
CA ASP A 110 9.84 6.45 13.14
C ASP A 110 10.76 7.67 13.06
N THR A 111 11.72 7.66 12.13
CA THR A 111 12.62 8.80 11.92
C THR A 111 11.89 10.03 11.41
N LYS A 112 10.94 9.89 10.48
CA LYS A 112 10.10 11.00 10.00
C LYS A 112 9.20 11.52 11.10
N GLU A 113 8.64 10.67 11.93
CA GLU A 113 7.81 11.06 13.07
C GLU A 113 8.61 11.79 14.14
N ALA A 114 9.82 11.31 14.45
CA ALA A 114 10.76 11.98 15.35
C ALA A 114 11.13 13.37 14.80
N ILE A 115 11.44 13.48 13.50
CA ILE A 115 11.66 14.75 12.83
C ILE A 115 10.40 15.63 12.93
N ALA A 116 9.21 15.12 12.60
CA ALA A 116 7.98 15.89 12.63
C ALA A 116 7.65 16.41 14.04
N THR A 117 7.84 15.60 15.07
CA THR A 117 7.66 16.01 16.47
C THR A 117 8.71 17.03 16.91
N HIS A 118 9.97 16.90 16.50
CA HIS A 118 11.02 17.88 16.79
C HIS A 118 10.88 19.19 15.98
N PHE A 119 10.30 19.15 14.78
CA PHE A 119 10.12 20.32 13.91
C PHE A 119 8.80 21.08 14.14
N ARG A 120 7.83 20.51 14.86
CA ARG A 120 6.57 21.21 15.24
C ARG A 120 6.78 22.51 16.04
N GLY A 121 8.03 22.87 16.39
CA GLY A 121 8.40 24.15 17.02
C GLY A 121 9.58 24.91 16.40
N LEU A 122 10.12 24.52 15.25
CA LEU A 122 11.34 25.15 14.70
C LEU A 122 11.00 26.19 13.62
N THR A 123 11.15 27.48 13.96
CA THR A 123 11.12 28.58 12.99
C THR A 123 12.34 28.50 12.05
N LYS A 124 12.29 29.13 10.86
CA LYS A 124 13.38 29.09 9.85
C LYS A 124 14.79 29.37 10.41
N LYS A 125 14.90 30.08 11.54
CA LYS A 125 16.16 30.39 12.23
C LYS A 125 16.77 29.17 12.91
N SER A 126 15.96 28.31 13.53
CA SER A 126 16.46 27.18 14.33
C SER A 126 16.85 25.97 13.48
N VAL A 127 16.28 25.83 12.28
CA VAL A 127 16.73 24.85 11.26
C VAL A 127 18.16 25.14 10.78
N LYS A 128 18.51 26.43 10.60
CA LYS A 128 19.86 26.86 10.24
C LYS A 128 20.89 26.55 11.32
N ILE A 129 20.50 26.67 12.60
CA ILE A 129 21.39 26.39 13.74
C ILE A 129 21.67 24.89 13.83
N TYR A 130 20.63 24.04 13.70
CA TYR A 130 20.81 22.58 13.76
C TYR A 130 21.71 22.07 12.62
N LEU A 131 21.52 22.57 11.39
CA LEU A 131 22.39 22.25 10.24
C LEU A 131 23.84 22.74 10.40
N ALA A 132 24.07 23.79 11.19
CA ALA A 132 25.41 24.28 11.49
C ALA A 132 26.10 23.45 12.61
N MET A 133 25.33 22.77 13.46
CA MET A 133 25.84 21.93 14.56
C MET A 133 26.15 20.48 14.14
N MET A 134 25.69 20.05 12.96
CA MET A 134 26.00 18.73 12.39
C MET A 134 27.18 18.76 11.39
N ARG A 135 28.04 19.79 11.48
CA ARG A 135 29.33 19.88 10.75
C ARG A 135 30.49 19.69 11.70
#